data_AF-A0A7C5TR79-F1
#
_entry.id   AF-A0A7C5TR79-F1
#
_cell.length_a   1.000
_cell.length_b   1.000
_cell.length_c   1.000
_cell.angle_alpha   90.00
_cell.angle_beta   90.00
_cell.angle_gamma   90.00
#
_symmetry.space_group_name_H-M   'P 1'
#
loop_
_entity.id
_entity.type
_entity.pdbx_description
1 polymer ?
#
loop_
_entity_poly.entity_id
_entity_poly.type
_entity_poly.pdbx_seq_one_letter_code
_entity_poly.pdbx_strand_id
1 'polypeptide(L)'
;MSTSPRERVNFSKNPSTIPLPNLIQVQRSSYEEFLQMDLLPEERKETGLQAVLKAIFPFTDFRDTCELQFVRYEIGNWACRCGRLEGLEHLRLTCEACGERIKAGDPHEESVVCPHCGRANRNAVKTCGICGTPVGLRLTFSADECRERGMTYGVPLRLAFRLVTFDTEEGSERQLRDVKEEEIYFGELPLMTETG
;
A
#
# COMPACT_ATOMS: atom_id res chain seq x y z
N MET A 1 -39.28 12.16 -21.39
CA MET A 1 -39.62 13.48 -20.81
C MET A 1 -38.34 14.05 -20.22
N SER A 2 -37.77 15.08 -20.86
CA SER A 2 -36.60 15.79 -20.36
C SER A 2 -37.04 16.74 -19.26
N THR A 3 -36.78 16.39 -18.00
CA THR A 3 -36.98 17.29 -16.86
C THR A 3 -35.80 18.23 -16.79
N SER A 4 -35.94 19.46 -17.30
CA SER A 4 -34.97 20.52 -17.04
C SER A 4 -34.79 20.67 -15.52
N PRO A 5 -33.56 20.69 -15.00
CA PRO A 5 -33.33 20.76 -13.56
C PRO A 5 -33.92 22.06 -12.99
N ARG A 6 -34.55 21.97 -11.81
CA ARG A 6 -35.06 23.14 -11.08
C ARG A 6 -33.93 24.12 -10.79
N GLU A 7 -34.08 25.35 -11.26
CA GLU A 7 -33.09 26.41 -11.04
C GLU A 7 -33.08 26.86 -9.57
N ARG A 8 -31.90 26.88 -8.96
CA ARG A 8 -31.70 27.33 -7.58
C ARG A 8 -31.28 28.81 -7.59
N VAL A 9 -32.16 29.68 -7.10
CA VAL A 9 -31.87 31.10 -6.95
C VAL A 9 -30.96 31.33 -5.75
N ASN A 10 -29.86 32.08 -5.92
CA ASN A 10 -28.91 32.43 -4.87
C ASN A 10 -28.94 33.95 -4.62
N PHE A 11 -29.23 34.37 -3.39
CA PHE A 11 -29.33 35.79 -2.98
C PHE A 11 -28.04 36.33 -2.32
N SER A 12 -26.95 35.55 -2.34
CA SER A 12 -25.69 35.91 -1.69
C SER A 12 -25.06 37.13 -2.37
N LYS A 13 -24.71 38.15 -1.59
CA LYS A 13 -24.02 39.35 -2.08
C LYS A 13 -22.52 39.12 -2.29
N ASN A 14 -21.95 38.15 -1.59
CA ASN A 14 -20.52 37.84 -1.61
C ASN A 14 -20.29 36.50 -2.34
N PRO A 15 -19.33 36.42 -3.28
CA PRO A 15 -19.02 35.18 -3.99
C PRO A 15 -18.17 34.22 -3.13
N SER A 16 -18.49 32.92 -3.16
CA SER A 16 -17.61 31.89 -2.60
C SER A 16 -16.37 31.74 -3.48
N THR A 17 -15.22 32.24 -3.02
CA THR A 17 -13.95 32.19 -3.78
C THR A 17 -13.22 30.86 -3.58
N ILE A 18 -13.47 30.20 -2.44
CA ILE A 18 -12.86 28.91 -2.12
C ILE A 18 -13.92 27.83 -2.38
N PRO A 19 -13.64 26.83 -3.24
CA PRO A 19 -14.55 25.71 -3.44
C PRO A 19 -14.71 24.92 -2.15
N LEU A 20 -15.89 24.31 -1.95
CA LEU A 20 -16.11 23.44 -0.80
C LEU A 20 -15.13 22.26 -0.86
N PRO A 21 -14.35 22.00 0.20
CA PRO A 21 -13.44 20.86 0.23
C PRO A 21 -14.21 19.54 0.25
N ASN A 22 -13.55 18.46 -0.11
CA ASN A 22 -14.10 17.13 0.04
C ASN A 22 -14.19 16.75 1.53
N LEU A 23 -15.42 16.53 2.01
CA LEU A 23 -15.72 16.32 3.44
C LEU A 23 -15.24 14.98 3.99
N ILE A 24 -14.97 13.99 3.13
CA ILE A 24 -14.47 12.66 3.52
C ILE A 24 -12.96 12.51 3.26
N GLN A 25 -12.32 13.53 2.70
CA GLN A 25 -10.91 13.47 2.31
C GLN A 25 -9.99 13.15 3.49
N VAL A 26 -10.26 13.73 4.67
CA VAL A 26 -9.44 13.50 5.88
C VAL A 26 -9.45 12.03 6.28
N GLN A 27 -10.61 11.37 6.22
CA GLN A 27 -10.74 9.96 6.57
C GLN A 27 -9.93 9.10 5.59
N ARG A 28 -10.11 9.35 4.29
CA ARG A 28 -9.41 8.62 3.23
C ARG A 28 -7.90 8.81 3.28
N SER A 29 -7.43 10.06 3.37
CA SER A 29 -6.00 10.36 3.39
C SER A 29 -5.32 9.81 4.63
N SER A 30 -5.98 9.87 5.80
CA SER A 30 -5.45 9.30 7.05
C SER A 30 -5.26 7.78 6.95
N TYR A 31 -6.24 7.10 6.36
CA TYR A 31 -6.19 5.64 6.21
C TYR A 31 -5.17 5.20 5.16
N GLU A 32 -5.10 5.88 4.02
CA GLU A 32 -4.07 5.66 2.98
C GLU A 32 -2.65 5.89 3.53
N GLU A 33 -2.44 6.99 4.26
CA GLU A 33 -1.15 7.31 4.89
C GLU A 33 -0.77 6.31 5.99
N PHE A 34 -1.76 5.79 6.72
CA PHE A 34 -1.53 4.77 7.74
C PHE A 34 -1.08 3.43 7.12
N LEU A 35 -1.73 2.99 6.04
CA LEU A 35 -1.47 1.67 5.44
C LEU A 35 -0.28 1.64 4.48
N GLN A 36 -0.11 2.67 3.64
CA GLN A 36 0.91 2.70 2.58
C GLN A 36 0.93 1.43 1.70
N MET A 37 -0.26 0.89 1.40
CA MET A 37 -0.43 -0.45 0.81
C MET A 37 0.04 -0.57 -0.63
N ASP A 38 0.12 0.55 -1.35
CA ASP A 38 0.51 0.65 -2.76
C ASP A 38 1.99 1.01 -2.95
N LEU A 39 2.75 1.10 -1.85
CA LEU A 39 4.19 1.41 -1.83
C LEU A 39 5.04 0.15 -1.63
N LEU A 40 6.17 0.11 -2.34
CA LEU A 40 7.21 -0.89 -2.10
C LEU A 40 7.88 -0.66 -0.74
N PRO A 41 8.48 -1.69 -0.12
CA PRO A 41 9.14 -1.56 1.18
C PRO A 41 10.14 -0.40 1.26
N GLU A 42 10.89 -0.15 0.18
CA GLU A 42 11.90 0.93 0.14
C GLU A 42 11.30 2.33 -0.04
N GLU A 43 10.06 2.42 -0.54
CA GLU A 43 9.37 3.69 -0.81
C GLU A 43 8.54 4.16 0.40
N ARG A 44 8.35 3.31 1.41
CA ARG A 44 7.51 3.60 2.58
C ARG A 44 8.17 4.58 3.53
N LYS A 45 7.36 5.50 4.04
CA LYS A 45 7.72 6.42 5.12
C LYS A 45 7.58 5.72 6.47
N GLU A 46 8.36 6.14 7.45
CA GLU A 46 8.25 5.69 8.84
C GLU A 46 7.06 6.34 9.57
N THR A 47 5.86 6.11 9.04
CA THR A 47 4.59 6.58 9.60
C THR A 47 3.57 5.44 9.60
N GLY A 48 2.48 5.59 10.35
CA GLY A 48 1.39 4.61 10.37
C GLY A 48 1.84 3.21 10.78
N LEU A 49 1.43 2.19 10.02
CA LEU A 49 1.75 0.80 10.28
C LEU A 49 3.26 0.53 10.28
N GLN A 50 4.01 1.17 9.39
CA GLN A 50 5.47 1.04 9.31
C GLN A 50 6.14 1.51 10.60
N ALA A 51 5.71 2.65 11.15
CA ALA A 51 6.24 3.18 12.41
C ALA A 51 5.91 2.27 13.59
N VAL A 52 4.69 1.73 13.64
CA VAL A 52 4.27 0.80 14.71
C VAL A 52 5.12 -0.47 14.69
N LEU A 53 5.33 -1.07 13.51
CA LEU A 53 6.14 -2.28 13.39
C LEU A 53 7.61 -2.01 13.75
N LYS A 54 8.18 -0.90 13.31
CA LYS A 54 9.56 -0.50 13.68
C LYS A 54 9.73 -0.12 15.14
N ALA A 55 8.68 0.34 15.81
CA ALA A 55 8.73 0.69 17.23
C ALA A 55 8.66 -0.56 18.13
N ILE A 56 7.97 -1.60 17.67
CA ILE A 56 7.76 -2.85 18.42
C ILE A 56 8.94 -3.81 18.23
N PHE A 57 9.50 -3.88 17.02
CA PHE A 57 10.62 -4.76 16.70
C PHE A 57 11.94 -3.99 16.67
N PRO A 58 13.07 -4.58 17.09
CA PRO A 58 13.27 -6.01 17.35
C PRO A 58 12.94 -6.47 18.79
N PHE A 59 12.60 -7.75 18.93
CA PHE A 59 12.51 -8.43 20.23
C PHE A 59 13.67 -9.40 20.41
N THR A 60 14.29 -9.41 21.58
CA THR A 60 15.28 -10.43 21.96
C THR A 60 14.71 -11.43 22.97
N ASP A 61 15.21 -12.66 22.95
CA ASP A 61 14.93 -13.65 24.00
C ASP A 61 15.53 -13.20 25.35
N PHE A 62 15.02 -13.73 26.48
CA PHE A 62 15.53 -13.40 27.82
C PHE A 62 17.00 -13.77 28.03
N ARG A 63 17.56 -14.67 27.21
CA ARG A 63 18.97 -15.06 27.22
C ARG A 63 19.81 -14.37 26.14
N ASP A 64 19.21 -13.46 25.37
CA ASP A 64 19.84 -12.79 24.23
C ASP A 64 20.43 -13.77 23.17
N THR A 65 19.93 -15.01 23.10
CA THR A 65 20.37 -16.02 22.12
C THR A 65 19.66 -15.90 20.79
N CYS A 66 18.55 -15.18 20.72
CA CYS A 66 17.76 -14.98 19.51
C CYS A 66 17.20 -13.56 19.47
N GLU A 67 17.09 -12.99 18.27
CA GLU A 67 16.46 -11.70 17.99
C GLU A 67 15.52 -11.83 16.78
N LEU A 68 14.28 -11.37 16.93
CA LEU A 68 13.30 -11.33 15.85
C LEU A 68 13.22 -9.89 15.31
N GLN A 69 13.57 -9.71 14.04
CA GLN A 69 13.60 -8.43 13.35
C GLN A 69 12.46 -8.33 12.33
N PHE A 70 11.82 -7.17 12.25
CA PHE A 70 10.86 -6.85 11.19
C PHE A 70 11.61 -6.48 9.89
N VAL A 71 11.22 -7.08 8.76
CA VAL A 71 11.82 -6.82 7.44
C VAL A 71 10.91 -5.96 6.57
N ARG A 72 9.70 -6.45 6.27
CA ARG A 72 8.70 -5.75 5.45
C ARG A 72 7.30 -6.26 5.74
N TYR A 73 6.29 -5.54 5.25
CA TYR A 73 4.91 -6.01 5.23
C TYR A 73 4.31 -5.92 3.83
N GLU A 74 3.29 -6.72 3.56
CA GLU A 74 2.52 -6.69 2.33
C GLU A 74 1.04 -6.74 2.67
N ILE A 75 0.26 -5.83 2.08
CA ILE A 75 -1.19 -5.71 2.31
C ILE A 75 -1.91 -6.05 1.02
N GLY A 76 -2.77 -7.05 1.10
CA GLY A 76 -3.60 -7.50 -0.01
C GLY A 76 -2.88 -8.41 -0.99
N ASN A 77 -3.63 -8.81 -2.00
CA ASN A 77 -3.12 -9.63 -3.09
C ASN A 77 -3.01 -8.75 -4.33
N TRP A 78 -1.80 -8.31 -4.66
CA TRP A 78 -1.52 -7.50 -5.84
C TRP A 78 -1.25 -8.40 -7.02
N ALA A 79 -2.26 -8.59 -7.86
CA ALA A 79 -2.15 -9.47 -9.01
C ALA A 79 -3.04 -9.05 -10.17
N CYS A 80 -2.75 -9.55 -11.36
CA CYS A 80 -3.63 -9.42 -12.52
C CYS A 80 -4.89 -10.29 -12.39
N ARG A 81 -5.83 -10.17 -13.35
CA ARG A 81 -7.08 -10.94 -13.38
C ARG A 81 -6.90 -12.47 -13.37
N CYS A 82 -5.77 -13.00 -13.81
CA CYS A 82 -5.53 -14.44 -13.78
C CYS A 82 -4.52 -14.90 -12.72
N GLY A 83 -3.98 -13.99 -11.90
CA GLY A 83 -2.98 -14.33 -10.86
C GLY A 83 -1.59 -14.70 -11.37
N ARG A 84 -1.30 -14.56 -12.68
CA ARG A 84 0.03 -14.95 -13.22
C ARG A 84 1.06 -13.82 -13.18
N LEU A 85 0.60 -12.58 -13.06
CA LEU A 85 1.43 -11.41 -12.87
C LEU A 85 1.09 -10.86 -11.49
N GLU A 86 2.07 -10.83 -10.59
CA GLU A 86 1.91 -10.46 -9.19
C GLU A 86 2.98 -9.44 -8.80
N GLY A 87 2.73 -8.69 -7.74
CA GLY A 87 3.72 -7.77 -7.17
C GLY A 87 3.60 -6.32 -7.64
N LEU A 88 3.79 -5.40 -6.70
CA LEU A 88 3.72 -3.94 -6.91
C LEU A 88 4.84 -3.40 -7.78
N GLU A 89 5.95 -4.13 -7.91
CA GLU A 89 7.10 -3.78 -8.74
C GLU A 89 6.72 -3.65 -10.23
N HIS A 90 5.65 -4.31 -10.66
CA HIS A 90 5.12 -4.20 -12.02
C HIS A 90 4.31 -2.92 -12.27
N LEU A 91 4.07 -2.13 -11.21
CA LEU A 91 3.49 -0.79 -11.24
C LEU A 91 4.56 0.29 -11.02
N ARG A 92 5.83 -0.01 -11.28
CA ARG A 92 6.93 0.96 -11.24
C ARG A 92 7.58 1.11 -12.61
N LEU A 93 7.92 2.35 -12.93
CA LEU A 93 8.76 2.69 -14.06
C LEU A 93 9.94 3.54 -13.59
N THR A 94 10.99 3.61 -14.39
CA THR A 94 12.18 4.39 -14.09
C THR A 94 12.10 5.72 -14.84
N CYS A 95 12.36 6.83 -14.16
CA CYS A 95 12.39 8.13 -14.80
C CYS A 95 13.56 8.21 -15.78
N GLU A 96 13.29 8.59 -17.03
CA GLU A 96 14.30 8.72 -18.09
C GLU A 96 15.30 9.84 -17.82
N ALA A 97 14.94 10.84 -17.00
CA ALA A 97 15.78 12.00 -16.72
C ALA A 97 16.66 11.85 -15.47
N CYS A 98 16.13 11.31 -14.37
CA CYS A 98 16.86 11.24 -13.10
C CYS A 98 17.07 9.81 -12.56
N GLY A 99 16.52 8.79 -13.23
CA GLY A 99 16.65 7.39 -12.79
C GLY A 99 15.78 7.02 -11.57
N GLU A 100 14.97 7.95 -11.06
CA GLU A 100 14.10 7.70 -9.90
C GLU A 100 13.00 6.70 -10.24
N ARG A 101 12.64 5.83 -9.28
CA ARG A 101 11.49 4.93 -9.43
C ARG A 101 10.21 5.72 -9.24
N ILE A 102 9.31 5.64 -10.21
CA ILE A 102 8.03 6.36 -10.18
C ILE A 102 6.87 5.37 -10.34
N LYS A 103 5.80 5.62 -9.59
CA LYS A 103 4.57 4.83 -9.66
C LYS A 103 3.90 5.04 -11.01
N ALA A 104 3.50 3.95 -11.65
CA ALA A 104 2.75 4.03 -12.90
C ALA A 104 1.36 4.64 -12.67
N GLY A 105 0.87 5.38 -13.66
CA GLY A 105 -0.45 6.03 -13.64
C GLY A 105 -1.57 5.05 -13.97
N ASP A 106 -2.77 5.56 -14.19
CA ASP A 106 -3.87 4.74 -14.71
C ASP A 106 -3.48 4.18 -16.10
N PRO A 107 -3.83 2.92 -16.44
CA PRO A 107 -3.49 2.35 -17.74
C PRO A 107 -3.95 3.16 -18.96
N HIS A 108 -4.92 4.06 -18.82
CA HIS A 108 -5.40 4.94 -19.89
C HIS A 108 -4.63 6.27 -19.98
N GLU A 109 -3.79 6.60 -18.99
CA GLU A 109 -2.94 7.79 -19.03
C GLU A 109 -1.70 7.54 -19.89
N GLU A 110 -1.33 8.49 -20.74
CA GLU A 110 -0.16 8.36 -21.63
C GLU A 110 1.17 8.68 -20.95
N SER A 111 1.14 9.53 -19.92
CA SER A 111 2.35 10.02 -19.26
C SER A 111 2.18 10.20 -17.75
N VAL A 112 3.26 9.94 -17.02
CA VAL A 112 3.37 10.18 -15.58
C VAL A 112 4.48 11.19 -15.29
N VAL A 113 4.16 12.21 -14.49
CA VAL A 113 5.14 13.20 -14.05
C VAL A 113 5.98 12.63 -12.91
N CYS A 114 7.30 12.68 -13.04
CA CYS A 114 8.22 12.27 -11.99
C CYS A 114 8.11 13.25 -10.79
N PRO A 115 7.81 12.77 -9.57
CA PRO A 115 7.71 13.63 -8.40
C PRO A 115 9.06 14.24 -7.97
N HIS A 116 10.18 13.64 -8.39
CA HIS A 116 11.52 14.11 -8.00
C HIS A 116 12.06 15.23 -8.92
N CYS A 117 11.99 15.06 -10.24
CA CYS A 117 12.54 16.03 -11.20
C CYS A 117 11.50 16.78 -12.04
N GLY A 118 10.21 16.44 -11.94
CA GLY A 118 9.13 17.05 -12.72
C GLY A 118 9.08 16.65 -14.19
N ARG A 119 9.96 15.75 -14.67
CA ARG A 119 9.93 15.26 -16.05
C ARG A 119 8.69 14.39 -16.28
N ALA A 120 7.96 14.62 -17.37
CA ALA A 120 6.95 13.69 -17.86
C ALA A 120 7.63 12.47 -18.50
N ASN A 121 7.26 11.28 -18.05
CA ASN A 121 7.73 9.99 -18.57
C ASN A 121 6.56 9.27 -19.22
N ARG A 122 6.84 8.40 -20.19
CA ARG A 122 5.79 7.56 -20.78
C ARG A 122 5.23 6.61 -19.73
N ASN A 123 3.90 6.52 -19.64
CA ASN A 123 3.26 5.56 -18.76
C ASN A 123 3.38 4.16 -19.37
N ALA A 124 4.21 3.32 -18.77
CA ALA A 124 4.47 1.97 -19.24
C ALA A 124 4.07 0.96 -18.15
N VAL A 125 2.76 0.70 -18.03
CA VAL A 125 2.26 -0.31 -17.08
C VAL A 125 2.49 -1.71 -17.66
N LYS A 126 3.14 -2.59 -16.90
CA LYS A 126 3.32 -3.99 -17.32
C LYS A 126 1.99 -4.73 -17.26
N THR A 127 1.57 -5.31 -18.39
CA THR A 127 0.35 -6.10 -18.50
C THR A 127 0.64 -7.59 -18.54
N CYS A 128 -0.32 -8.39 -18.08
CA CYS A 128 -0.21 -9.84 -18.12
C CYS A 128 -0.40 -10.38 -19.54
N GLY A 129 0.52 -11.21 -20.02
CA GLY A 129 0.45 -11.81 -21.36
C GLY A 129 -0.71 -12.80 -21.60
N ILE A 130 -1.47 -13.18 -20.56
CA ILE A 130 -2.65 -14.05 -20.70
C ILE A 130 -3.94 -13.23 -20.70
N CYS A 131 -4.17 -12.46 -19.64
CA CYS A 131 -5.44 -11.76 -19.44
C CYS A 131 -5.42 -10.30 -19.89
N GLY A 132 -4.26 -9.77 -20.31
CA GLY A 132 -4.10 -8.38 -20.76
C GLY A 132 -4.22 -7.33 -19.65
N THR A 133 -4.59 -7.71 -18.42
CA THR A 133 -4.75 -6.77 -17.31
C THR A 133 -3.43 -6.52 -16.58
N PRO A 134 -3.19 -5.29 -16.10
CA PRO A 134 -2.06 -4.98 -15.22
C PRO A 134 -2.27 -5.56 -13.81
N VAL A 135 -1.25 -5.45 -12.97
CA VAL A 135 -1.39 -5.73 -11.54
C VAL A 135 -2.33 -4.72 -10.89
N GLY A 136 -3.22 -5.19 -10.03
CA GLY A 136 -4.06 -4.36 -9.18
C GLY A 136 -4.41 -5.08 -7.89
N LEU A 137 -5.01 -4.37 -6.93
CA LEU A 137 -5.48 -4.98 -5.70
C LEU A 137 -6.63 -5.92 -6.02
N ARG A 138 -6.44 -7.22 -5.76
CA ARG A 138 -7.44 -8.25 -5.98
C ARG A 138 -8.21 -8.49 -4.69
N LEU A 139 -9.46 -8.07 -4.72
CA LEU A 139 -10.43 -8.28 -3.66
C LEU A 139 -11.18 -9.59 -3.93
N THR A 140 -11.33 -10.41 -2.89
CA THR A 140 -12.11 -11.65 -2.98
C THR A 140 -13.60 -11.36 -3.15
N PHE A 141 -14.10 -10.33 -2.48
CA PHE A 141 -15.48 -9.86 -2.52
C PHE A 141 -15.52 -8.33 -2.54
N SER A 142 -16.52 -7.77 -3.20
CA SER A 142 -16.87 -6.35 -3.12
C SER A 142 -17.48 -6.01 -1.77
N ALA A 143 -17.53 -4.71 -1.44
CA ALA A 143 -18.15 -4.24 -0.20
C ALA A 143 -19.62 -4.67 -0.07
N ASP A 144 -20.38 -4.66 -1.16
CA ASP A 144 -21.79 -5.08 -1.17
C ASP A 144 -21.95 -6.58 -0.94
N GLU A 145 -21.13 -7.41 -1.59
CA GLU A 145 -21.13 -8.86 -1.37
C GLU A 145 -20.75 -9.21 0.08
N CYS A 146 -19.78 -8.49 0.67
CA CYS A 146 -19.43 -8.64 2.09
C CYS A 146 -20.62 -8.29 2.99
N ARG A 147 -21.36 -7.23 2.69
CA ARG A 147 -22.57 -6.82 3.45
C ARG A 147 -23.67 -7.86 3.36
N GLU A 148 -23.97 -8.38 2.17
CA GLU A 148 -24.99 -9.41 1.96
C GLU A 148 -24.67 -10.71 2.69
N ARG A 149 -23.38 -11.04 2.82
CA ARG A 149 -22.90 -12.28 3.43
C ARG A 149 -22.53 -12.16 4.91
N GLY A 150 -22.63 -10.96 5.49
CA GLY A 150 -22.23 -10.71 6.88
C GLY A 150 -20.73 -10.89 7.15
N MET A 151 -19.88 -10.62 6.15
CA MET A 151 -18.43 -10.71 6.24
C MET A 151 -17.78 -9.32 6.38
N THR A 152 -16.55 -9.27 6.88
CA THR A 152 -15.76 -8.03 6.89
C THR A 152 -15.15 -7.81 5.51
N TYR A 153 -15.29 -6.59 4.97
CA TYR A 153 -14.59 -6.19 3.76
C TYR A 153 -13.13 -5.90 4.11
N GLY A 154 -12.22 -6.79 3.74
CA GLY A 154 -10.83 -6.74 4.19
C GLY A 154 -9.86 -7.47 3.29
N VAL A 155 -8.57 -7.30 3.59
CA VAL A 155 -7.46 -7.88 2.83
C VAL A 155 -6.40 -8.49 3.75
N PRO A 156 -5.67 -9.53 3.30
CA PRO A 156 -4.63 -10.16 4.10
C PRO A 156 -3.45 -9.22 4.35
N LEU A 157 -2.94 -9.20 5.58
CA LEU A 157 -1.67 -8.61 5.96
C LEU A 157 -0.64 -9.74 6.15
N ARG A 158 0.46 -9.67 5.40
CA ARG A 158 1.61 -10.57 5.54
C ARG A 158 2.81 -9.78 6.03
N LEU A 159 3.56 -10.34 6.97
CA LEU A 159 4.76 -9.74 7.53
C LEU A 159 5.94 -10.67 7.27
N ALA A 160 7.04 -10.12 6.76
CA ALA A 160 8.31 -10.81 6.68
C ALA A 160 9.13 -10.47 7.92
N PHE A 161 9.53 -11.50 8.65
CA PHE A 161 10.41 -11.39 9.81
C PHE A 161 11.72 -12.13 9.55
N ARG A 162 12.77 -11.65 10.20
CA ARG A 162 14.08 -12.28 10.21
C ARG A 162 14.41 -12.69 11.64
N LEU A 163 14.51 -13.98 11.87
CA LEU A 163 15.02 -14.55 13.12
C LEU A 163 16.54 -14.66 13.01
N VAL A 164 17.24 -13.94 13.88
CA VAL A 164 18.69 -14.00 14.04
C VAL A 164 18.99 -14.80 15.30
N THR A 165 19.82 -15.83 15.19
CA THR A 165 20.27 -16.63 16.35
C THR A 165 21.74 -16.39 16.61
N PHE A 166 22.10 -16.37 17.89
CA PHE A 166 23.44 -16.13 18.38
C PHE A 166 23.91 -17.30 19.22
N ASP A 167 25.19 -17.64 19.09
CA ASP A 167 25.85 -18.50 20.06
C ASP A 167 26.38 -17.62 21.20
N THR A 168 25.92 -17.90 22.42
CA THR A 168 26.35 -17.23 23.64
C THR A 168 27.18 -18.20 24.47
N GLU A 169 28.50 -18.16 24.34
CA GLU A 169 29.42 -18.80 25.27
C GLU A 169 29.70 -17.86 26.45
N GLU A 170 29.78 -18.40 27.67
CA GLU A 170 29.90 -17.61 28.91
C GLU A 170 31.05 -16.58 28.83
N GLY A 171 30.68 -15.29 28.70
CA GLY A 171 31.62 -14.16 28.70
C GLY A 171 32.08 -13.65 27.34
N SER A 172 31.56 -14.18 26.22
CA SER A 172 31.96 -13.78 24.85
C SER A 172 30.98 -12.79 24.22
N GLU A 173 31.46 -11.99 23.25
CA GLU A 173 30.59 -11.20 22.37
C GLU A 173 29.64 -12.13 21.58
N ARG A 174 28.41 -11.67 21.33
CA ARG A 174 27.38 -12.44 20.61
C ARG A 174 27.88 -12.79 19.21
N GLN A 175 28.12 -14.07 18.92
CA GLN A 175 28.49 -14.51 17.58
C GLN A 175 27.25 -14.92 16.80
N LEU A 176 27.12 -14.40 15.57
CA LEU A 176 26.04 -14.76 14.67
C LEU A 176 26.11 -16.24 14.29
N ARG A 177 25.05 -16.99 14.59
CA ARG A 177 24.95 -18.42 14.28
C ARG A 177 24.15 -18.67 13.01
N ASP A 178 22.92 -18.16 12.96
CA ASP A 178 21.99 -18.41 11.85
C ASP A 178 21.05 -17.23 11.63
N VAL A 179 20.61 -17.07 10.39
CA VAL A 179 19.64 -16.06 9.97
C VAL A 179 18.57 -16.72 9.12
N LYS A 180 17.33 -16.66 9.58
CA LYS A 180 16.19 -17.22 8.87
C LYS A 180 15.13 -16.14 8.62
N GLU A 181 14.84 -15.87 7.36
CA GLU A 181 13.76 -14.96 6.95
C GLU A 181 12.53 -15.75 6.51
N GLU A 182 11.36 -15.43 7.07
CA GLU A 182 10.09 -16.06 6.74
C GLU A 182 8.97 -15.02 6.60
N GLU A 183 8.08 -15.26 5.65
CA GLU A 183 6.85 -14.49 5.48
C GLU A 183 5.68 -15.21 6.15
N ILE A 184 4.98 -14.49 7.01
CA ILE A 184 3.92 -15.03 7.86
C ILE A 184 2.64 -14.25 7.59
N TYR A 185 1.53 -14.97 7.48
CA TYR A 185 0.20 -14.36 7.49
C TYR A 185 -0.13 -13.85 8.90
N PHE A 186 -0.32 -12.54 9.03
CA PHE A 186 -0.56 -11.90 10.32
C PHE A 186 -2.06 -11.74 10.64
N GLY A 187 -2.90 -11.57 9.62
CA GLY A 187 -4.34 -11.42 9.78
C GLY A 187 -5.00 -10.71 8.62
N GLU A 188 -6.27 -10.30 8.79
CA GLU A 188 -6.99 -9.46 7.83
C GLU A 188 -7.09 -8.02 8.34
N LEU A 189 -6.88 -7.05 7.45
CA LEU A 189 -7.12 -5.64 7.69
C LEU A 189 -8.45 -5.23 7.03
N PRO A 190 -9.43 -4.71 7.80
CA PRO A 190 -10.67 -4.18 7.25
C PRO A 190 -10.37 -2.97 6.37
N LEU A 191 -10.85 -2.96 5.12
CA LEU A 191 -10.65 -1.87 4.17
C LEU A 191 -11.72 -0.79 4.30
N MET A 192 -11.28 0.45 4.09
CA MET A 192 -12.17 1.61 3.95
C MET A 192 -12.94 1.54 2.61
N THR A 193 -14.18 1.99 2.62
CA THR A 193 -15.02 2.05 1.40
C THR A 193 -14.77 3.36 0.66
N GLU A 194 -15.34 3.53 -0.54
CA GLU A 194 -15.20 4.78 -1.30
C GLU A 194 -15.73 6.02 -0.56
N THR A 195 -16.67 5.80 0.37
CA THR A 195 -17.33 6.82 1.18
C THR A 195 -16.67 7.12 2.52
N GLY A 196 -15.52 6.49 2.82
CA GLY A 196 -14.95 6.45 4.17
C GLY A 196 -15.48 5.25 4.93
#